data_AF-X1KJA6-F1
#
_entry.id   AF-X1KJA6-F1
#
_cell.length_a   1.000
_cell.length_b   1.000
_cell.length_c   1.000
_cell.angle_alpha   90.00
_cell.angle_beta   90.00
_cell.angle_gamma   90.00
#
_symmetry.space_group_name_H-M   'P 1'
#
loop_
_entity.id
_entity.type
_entity.pdbx_description
1 polymer ?
#
loop_
_entity_poly.entity_id
_entity_poly.type
_entity_poly.pdbx_seq_one_letter_code
_entity_poly.pdbx_strand_id
1 'polypeptide(L)'
;MFSQDLIATANNPDLTVVNINVKVGENTNWMTPSVQQAAIDKITTALSEADAENSSAYQQSAAELKAQVEAKGAEIRAKLAEEDLASINVICSDQLPGFIQWVGLNIVAEFGRPDSLTPQVVQELVDTGREENVTLIIDNLQSGQDAGAGLAEELDCQRIIVTNFPGGFDNTETWEKAIDYDIELILEAIAQ
;
A
#
# COMPACT_ATOMS: atom_id res chain seq x y z
N MET A 1 -13.76 13.84 -16.84
CA MET A 1 -12.98 13.20 -15.75
C MET A 1 -14.04 12.73 -14.76
N PHE A 2 -14.28 11.41 -14.64
CA PHE A 2 -15.50 10.85 -14.02
C PHE A 2 -15.92 11.49 -12.69
N SER A 3 -14.96 11.80 -11.81
CA SER A 3 -15.21 12.45 -10.52
C SER A 3 -15.74 13.88 -10.63
N GLN A 4 -15.28 14.68 -11.61
CA GLN A 4 -15.74 16.06 -11.81
C GLN A 4 -17.21 16.10 -12.26
N ASP A 5 -17.60 15.18 -13.13
CA ASP A 5 -18.97 15.08 -13.60
C ASP A 5 -19.90 14.67 -12.44
N LEU A 6 -19.46 13.71 -11.60
CA LEU A 6 -20.18 13.31 -10.39
C LEU A 6 -20.32 14.47 -9.39
N ILE A 7 -19.23 15.20 -9.12
CA ILE A 7 -19.23 16.40 -8.26
C ILE A 7 -20.22 17.44 -8.81
N ALA A 8 -20.20 17.69 -10.13
CA ALA A 8 -21.12 18.64 -10.75
C ALA A 8 -22.59 18.23 -10.60
N THR A 9 -22.90 16.92 -10.59
CA THR A 9 -24.27 16.44 -10.38
C THR A 9 -24.83 16.72 -8.99
N ALA A 10 -23.97 16.92 -7.98
CA ALA A 10 -24.43 17.33 -6.66
C ALA A 10 -25.14 18.70 -6.69
N ASN A 11 -24.86 19.52 -7.72
CA ASN A 11 -25.43 20.85 -7.94
C ASN A 11 -25.47 21.70 -6.66
N ASN A 12 -24.43 21.55 -5.83
CA ASN A 12 -24.29 22.22 -4.56
C ASN A 12 -23.23 23.32 -4.72
N PRO A 13 -23.61 24.61 -4.78
CA PRO A 13 -22.65 25.69 -4.94
C PRO A 13 -21.74 25.88 -3.71
N ASP A 14 -22.14 25.32 -2.56
CA ASP A 14 -21.40 25.41 -1.29
C ASP A 14 -20.46 24.20 -1.09
N LEU A 15 -20.36 23.31 -2.08
CA LEU A 15 -19.49 22.13 -2.00
C LEU A 15 -18.02 22.52 -2.20
N THR A 16 -17.21 22.30 -1.17
CA THR A 16 -15.75 22.36 -1.26
C THR A 16 -15.19 20.99 -1.60
N VAL A 17 -14.37 20.91 -2.66
CA VAL A 17 -13.67 19.68 -3.06
C VAL A 17 -12.18 19.87 -2.84
N VAL A 18 -11.59 19.01 -2.01
CA VAL A 18 -10.14 18.98 -1.79
C VAL A 18 -9.59 17.65 -2.29
N ASN A 19 -8.59 17.72 -3.18
CA ASN A 19 -7.91 16.52 -3.67
C ASN A 19 -6.71 16.19 -2.76
N ILE A 20 -6.81 15.09 -2.04
CA ILE A 20 -5.76 14.57 -1.17
C ILE A 20 -4.83 13.66 -1.99
N ASN A 21 -4.03 14.26 -2.86
CA ASN A 21 -2.90 13.58 -3.50
C ASN A 21 -1.64 13.78 -2.64
N VAL A 22 -1.06 12.70 -2.13
CA VAL A 22 0.04 12.71 -1.15
C VAL A 22 1.14 11.78 -1.62
N LYS A 23 2.38 12.25 -1.54
CA LYS A 23 3.59 11.45 -1.74
C LYS A 23 4.72 11.94 -0.84
N VAL A 24 5.60 11.04 -0.42
CA VAL A 24 6.84 11.38 0.30
C VAL A 24 8.02 10.83 -0.49
N GLY A 25 8.82 11.74 -1.04
CA GLY A 25 9.77 11.38 -2.11
C GLY A 25 9.02 10.87 -3.34
N GLU A 26 9.37 9.67 -3.80
CA GLU A 26 8.66 8.96 -4.87
C GLU A 26 7.58 7.99 -4.34
N ASN A 27 7.48 7.81 -3.03
CA ASN A 27 6.53 6.88 -2.45
C ASN A 27 5.12 7.49 -2.36
N THR A 28 4.16 6.84 -3.00
CA THR A 28 2.74 7.24 -3.03
C THR A 28 1.84 6.31 -2.21
N ASN A 29 2.39 5.27 -1.58
CA ASN A 29 1.61 4.24 -0.92
C ASN A 29 1.27 4.63 0.54
N TRP A 30 -0.03 4.76 0.83
CA TRP A 30 -0.55 5.25 2.11
C TRP A 30 -0.44 4.22 3.24
N MET A 31 -0.13 2.96 2.93
CA MET A 31 0.23 1.96 3.94
C MET A 31 1.63 2.22 4.53
N THR A 32 2.41 3.17 4.00
CA THR A 32 3.69 3.55 4.61
C THR A 32 3.53 4.67 5.65
N PRO A 33 4.24 4.60 6.79
CA PRO A 33 4.07 5.59 7.88
C PRO A 33 4.32 7.04 7.46
N SER A 34 5.27 7.29 6.55
CA SER A 34 5.59 8.65 6.13
C SER A 34 4.49 9.26 5.26
N VAL A 35 3.95 8.48 4.31
CA VAL A 35 2.85 8.92 3.45
C VAL A 35 1.57 9.10 4.27
N GLN A 36 1.29 8.18 5.21
CA GLN A 36 0.15 8.29 6.11
C GLN A 36 0.21 9.56 6.96
N GLN A 37 1.38 9.90 7.53
CA GLN A 37 1.57 11.15 8.27
C GLN A 37 1.35 12.40 7.41
N ALA A 38 1.89 12.41 6.19
CA ALA A 38 1.68 13.51 5.25
C ALA A 38 0.20 13.65 4.82
N ALA A 39 -0.52 12.53 4.73
CA ALA A 39 -1.95 12.52 4.47
C ALA A 39 -2.74 13.10 5.64
N ILE A 40 -2.40 12.74 6.88
CA ILE A 40 -2.99 13.31 8.09
C ILE A 40 -2.81 14.84 8.10
N ASP A 41 -1.61 15.35 7.81
CA ASP A 41 -1.36 16.80 7.75
C ASP A 41 -2.23 17.50 6.71
N LYS A 42 -2.36 16.92 5.51
CA LYS A 42 -3.14 17.50 4.42
C LYS A 42 -4.65 17.47 4.70
N ILE A 43 -5.15 16.37 5.26
CA ILE A 43 -6.55 16.24 5.68
C ILE A 43 -6.86 17.23 6.80
N THR A 44 -5.98 17.34 7.80
CA THR A 44 -6.14 18.28 8.91
C THR A 44 -6.19 19.71 8.43
N THR A 45 -5.28 20.10 7.53
CA THR A 45 -5.30 21.43 6.90
C THR A 45 -6.63 21.70 6.20
N ALA A 46 -7.12 20.76 5.39
CA ALA A 46 -8.37 20.91 4.67
C ALA A 46 -9.58 21.04 5.62
N LEU A 47 -9.64 20.25 6.69
CA LEU A 47 -10.70 20.32 7.70
C LEU A 47 -10.63 21.64 8.48
N SER A 48 -9.44 22.07 8.90
CA SER A 48 -9.24 23.35 9.59
C SER A 48 -9.59 24.56 8.73
N GLU A 49 -9.37 24.50 7.42
CA GLU A 49 -9.77 25.57 6.47
C GLU A 49 -11.28 25.61 6.27
N ALA A 50 -11.94 24.44 6.20
CA ALA A 50 -13.38 24.33 6.02
C ALA A 50 -14.17 24.64 7.30
N ASP A 51 -13.58 24.38 8.47
CA ASP A 51 -14.22 24.51 9.78
C ASP A 51 -13.20 25.06 10.81
N ALA A 52 -13.00 26.38 10.72
CA ALA A 52 -12.04 27.10 11.55
C ALA A 52 -12.36 27.05 13.05
N GLU A 53 -13.64 26.91 13.42
CA GLU A 53 -14.08 26.85 14.82
C GLU A 53 -13.55 25.59 15.52
N ASN A 54 -13.49 24.46 14.82
CA ASN A 54 -12.98 23.19 15.35
C ASN A 54 -11.51 22.90 15.01
N SER A 55 -10.81 23.84 14.36
CA SER A 55 -9.43 23.67 13.93
C SER A 55 -8.47 23.18 15.02
N SER A 56 -8.60 23.68 16.25
CA SER A 56 -7.78 23.22 17.38
C SER A 56 -8.02 21.76 17.74
N ALA A 57 -9.25 21.27 17.62
CA ALA A 57 -9.59 19.87 17.88
C ALA A 57 -9.00 18.96 16.79
N TYR A 58 -9.12 19.35 15.52
CA TYR A 58 -8.50 18.63 14.40
C TYR A 58 -6.98 18.53 14.55
N GLN A 59 -6.31 19.63 14.89
CA GLN A 59 -4.86 19.66 15.11
C GLN A 59 -4.42 18.75 16.27
N GLN A 60 -5.18 18.72 17.37
CA GLN A 60 -4.90 17.82 18.48
C GLN A 60 -5.05 16.35 18.08
N SER A 61 -6.17 15.97 17.46
CA SER A 61 -6.39 14.59 17.00
C SER A 61 -5.36 14.16 15.96
N ALA A 62 -4.95 15.07 15.07
CA ALA A 62 -3.90 14.82 14.09
C ALA A 62 -2.55 14.55 14.75
N ALA A 63 -2.17 15.31 15.77
CA ALA A 63 -0.94 15.09 16.52
C ALA A 63 -0.93 13.71 17.21
N GLU A 64 -2.04 13.35 17.84
CA GLU A 64 -2.21 12.03 18.49
C GLU A 64 -2.14 10.88 17.49
N LEU A 65 -2.80 11.00 16.33
CA LEU A 65 -2.79 9.97 15.29
C LEU A 65 -1.41 9.84 14.63
N LYS A 66 -0.72 10.95 14.35
CA LYS A 66 0.65 10.90 13.79
C LYS A 66 1.63 10.23 14.74
N ALA A 67 1.52 10.50 16.04
CA ALA A 67 2.36 9.83 17.04
C ALA A 67 2.11 8.30 17.07
N GLN A 68 0.86 7.85 16.89
CA GLN A 68 0.54 6.42 16.78
C GLN A 68 1.15 5.80 15.51
N VAL A 69 1.01 6.46 14.36
CA VAL A 69 1.59 6.01 13.09
C VAL A 69 3.13 5.95 13.15
N GLU A 70 3.77 6.96 13.74
CA GLU A 70 5.22 6.99 13.94
C GLU A 70 5.68 5.84 14.85
N ALA A 71 5.02 5.65 16.00
CA ALA A 71 5.36 4.60 16.95
C ALA A 71 5.19 3.20 16.32
N LYS A 72 4.08 2.95 15.63
CA LYS A 72 3.81 1.69 14.92
C LYS A 72 4.80 1.45 13.78
N GLY A 73 5.12 2.50 13.00
CA GLY A 73 6.16 2.42 11.97
C GLY A 73 7.53 2.05 12.53
N ALA A 74 7.91 2.63 13.67
CA ALA A 74 9.17 2.31 14.35
C ALA A 74 9.18 0.87 14.90
N GLU A 75 8.06 0.43 15.49
CA GLU A 75 7.87 -0.95 15.96
C GLU A 75 8.08 -1.95 14.82
N ILE A 76 7.42 -1.75 13.68
CA ILE A 76 7.53 -2.64 12.52
C ILE A 76 8.95 -2.62 11.96
N ARG A 77 9.58 -1.44 11.85
CA ARG A 77 10.96 -1.34 11.37
C ARG A 77 11.95 -2.10 12.26
N ALA A 78 11.71 -2.13 13.57
CA ALA A 78 12.52 -2.94 14.47
C ALA A 78 12.35 -4.44 14.21
N LYS A 79 11.13 -4.92 14.01
CA LYS A 79 10.85 -6.33 13.65
C LYS A 79 11.51 -6.72 12.32
N LEU A 80 11.32 -5.90 11.28
CA LEU A 80 11.86 -6.16 9.95
C LEU A 80 13.40 -6.14 9.90
N ALA A 81 14.06 -5.41 10.81
CA ALA A 81 15.52 -5.34 10.87
C ALA A 81 16.19 -6.64 11.34
N GLU A 82 15.42 -7.61 11.84
CA GLU A 82 15.91 -8.93 12.25
C GLU A 82 16.08 -9.88 11.04
N GLU A 83 15.54 -9.51 9.87
CA GLU A 83 15.49 -10.32 8.65
C GLU A 83 16.39 -9.78 7.53
N ASP A 84 16.91 -10.64 6.66
CA ASP A 84 17.67 -10.24 5.45
C ASP A 84 16.75 -10.00 4.24
N LEU A 85 15.83 -9.04 4.38
CA LEU A 85 14.77 -8.77 3.40
C LEU A 85 15.31 -8.38 2.01
N ALA A 86 16.46 -7.71 1.97
CA ALA A 86 17.06 -7.26 0.71
C ALA A 86 17.56 -8.41 -0.18
N SER A 87 17.73 -9.61 0.40
CA SER A 87 18.06 -10.83 -0.34
C SER A 87 16.85 -11.52 -0.97
N ILE A 88 15.63 -11.12 -0.58
CA ILE A 88 14.38 -11.73 -1.03
C ILE A 88 13.89 -11.01 -2.28
N ASN A 89 13.96 -11.71 -3.40
CA ASN A 89 13.54 -11.21 -4.71
C ASN A 89 12.05 -11.46 -4.92
N VAL A 90 11.31 -10.38 -5.17
CA VAL A 90 9.84 -10.42 -5.28
C VAL A 90 9.33 -9.82 -6.58
N ILE A 91 8.18 -10.31 -7.03
CA ILE A 91 7.35 -9.67 -8.04
C ILE A 91 6.03 -9.26 -7.37
N CYS A 92 5.62 -8.00 -7.51
CA CYS A 92 4.43 -7.49 -6.80
C CYS A 92 3.45 -6.74 -7.71
N SER A 93 2.21 -6.59 -7.27
CA SER A 93 1.23 -5.78 -7.99
C SER A 93 1.66 -4.31 -8.04
N ASP A 94 1.42 -3.64 -9.18
CA ASP A 94 1.80 -2.24 -9.48
C ASP A 94 1.27 -1.17 -8.50
N GLN A 95 0.36 -1.54 -7.58
CA GLN A 95 -0.15 -0.66 -6.51
C GLN A 95 0.70 -0.69 -5.23
N LEU A 96 1.58 -1.69 -5.09
CA LEU A 96 2.34 -1.99 -3.88
C LEU A 96 3.80 -1.54 -3.83
N PRO A 97 4.49 -1.08 -4.91
CA PRO A 97 5.94 -0.87 -4.86
C PRO A 97 6.43 0.00 -3.70
N GLY A 98 5.70 1.08 -3.41
CA GLY A 98 6.02 1.98 -2.31
C GLY A 98 5.97 1.29 -0.93
N PHE A 99 5.03 0.38 -0.70
CA PHE A 99 4.94 -0.39 0.54
C PHE A 99 6.03 -1.46 0.62
N ILE A 100 6.18 -2.25 -0.45
CA ILE A 100 7.16 -3.36 -0.52
C ILE A 100 8.60 -2.84 -0.40
N GLN A 101 8.92 -1.72 -1.04
CA GLN A 101 10.22 -1.07 -0.89
C GLN A 101 10.43 -0.52 0.53
N TRP A 102 9.37 -0.04 1.19
CA TRP A 102 9.47 0.44 2.58
C TRP A 102 9.72 -0.71 3.57
N VAL A 103 9.13 -1.89 3.31
CA VAL A 103 9.42 -3.13 4.04
C VAL A 103 10.88 -3.53 3.86
N GLY A 104 11.44 -3.36 2.66
CA GLY A 104 12.86 -3.61 2.37
C GLY A 104 13.13 -4.84 1.51
N LEU A 105 12.08 -5.41 0.90
CA LEU A 105 12.18 -6.49 -0.07
C LEU A 105 12.76 -5.98 -1.40
N ASN A 106 13.46 -6.85 -2.15
CA ASN A 106 14.00 -6.49 -3.45
C ASN A 106 12.95 -6.73 -4.56
N ILE A 107 12.38 -5.65 -5.10
CA ILE A 107 11.40 -5.72 -6.18
C ILE A 107 12.11 -5.93 -7.51
N VAL A 108 11.90 -7.09 -8.11
CA VAL A 108 12.45 -7.46 -9.41
C VAL A 108 11.56 -6.96 -10.55
N ALA A 109 10.25 -7.11 -10.41
CA ALA A 109 9.29 -6.64 -11.40
C ALA A 109 7.94 -6.33 -10.74
N GLU A 110 7.09 -5.64 -11.50
CA GLU A 110 5.73 -5.30 -11.13
C GLU A 110 4.75 -5.89 -12.15
N PHE A 111 3.55 -6.24 -11.71
CA PHE A 111 2.47 -6.67 -12.59
C PHE A 111 1.18 -5.87 -12.38
N GLY A 112 0.47 -5.64 -13.47
CA GLY A 112 -0.80 -4.94 -13.46
C GLY A 112 -1.98 -5.84 -13.09
N ARG A 113 -3.19 -5.35 -13.36
CA ARG A 113 -4.44 -6.07 -13.13
C ARG A 113 -4.61 -7.26 -14.09
N PRO A 114 -5.50 -8.22 -13.80
CA PRO A 114 -5.72 -9.40 -14.65
C PRO A 114 -5.98 -9.10 -16.13
N ASP A 115 -6.66 -8.00 -16.44
CA ASP A 115 -6.95 -7.56 -17.80
C ASP A 115 -5.72 -7.04 -18.57
N SER A 116 -4.65 -6.67 -17.87
CA SER A 116 -3.37 -6.28 -18.45
C SER A 116 -2.38 -7.45 -18.64
N LEU A 117 -2.64 -8.59 -18.00
CA LEU A 117 -1.77 -9.78 -18.02
C LEU A 117 -2.02 -10.65 -19.25
N THR A 118 -1.56 -10.16 -20.41
CA THR A 118 -1.55 -10.96 -21.63
C THR A 118 -0.56 -12.13 -21.52
N PRO A 119 -0.70 -13.22 -22.31
CA PRO A 119 0.24 -14.33 -22.28
C PRO A 119 1.71 -13.93 -22.52
N GLN A 120 1.94 -12.90 -23.35
CA GLN A 120 3.28 -12.38 -23.59
C GLN A 120 3.86 -11.72 -22.33
N VAL A 121 3.07 -10.86 -21.66
CA VAL A 121 3.50 -10.19 -20.42
C VAL A 121 3.79 -11.21 -19.33
N VAL A 122 2.94 -12.23 -19.19
CA VAL A 122 3.17 -13.33 -18.24
C VAL A 122 4.48 -14.05 -18.55
N GLN A 123 4.73 -14.39 -19.82
CA GLN A 123 5.99 -15.04 -20.21
C GLN A 123 7.21 -14.17 -19.88
N GLU A 124 7.16 -12.87 -20.18
CA GLU A 124 8.25 -11.93 -19.87
C GLU A 124 8.52 -11.86 -18.35
N LEU A 125 7.47 -11.79 -17.53
CA LEU A 125 7.59 -11.79 -16.07
C LEU A 125 8.13 -13.11 -15.52
N VAL A 126 7.73 -14.24 -16.09
CA VAL A 126 8.25 -15.57 -15.71
C VAL A 126 9.73 -15.71 -16.09
N ASP A 127 10.12 -15.25 -17.28
CA ASP A 127 11.51 -15.29 -17.71
C ASP A 127 12.40 -14.42 -16.80
N THR A 128 11.96 -13.19 -16.49
CA THR A 128 12.64 -12.32 -15.51
C THR A 128 12.67 -12.96 -14.12
N GLY A 129 11.56 -13.54 -13.65
CA GLY A 129 11.50 -14.19 -12.34
C GLY A 129 12.46 -15.37 -12.21
N ARG A 130 12.66 -16.15 -13.28
CA ARG A 130 13.64 -17.24 -13.31
C ARG A 130 15.08 -16.72 -13.34
N GLU A 131 15.36 -15.69 -14.14
CA GLU A 131 16.69 -15.08 -14.23
C GLU A 131 17.16 -14.51 -12.88
N GLU A 132 16.24 -13.83 -12.19
CA GLU A 132 16.52 -13.13 -10.93
C GLU A 132 16.24 -14.00 -9.70
N ASN A 133 15.82 -15.26 -9.84
CA ASN A 133 15.51 -16.17 -8.72
C ASN A 133 14.45 -15.60 -7.76
N VAL A 134 13.32 -15.15 -8.30
CA VAL A 134 12.19 -14.66 -7.50
C VAL A 134 11.59 -15.78 -6.66
N THR A 135 11.39 -15.53 -5.36
CA THR A 135 10.88 -16.52 -4.39
C THR A 135 9.49 -16.19 -3.87
N LEU A 136 8.98 -14.99 -4.14
CA LEU A 136 7.70 -14.54 -3.62
C LEU A 136 6.94 -13.65 -4.61
N ILE A 137 5.66 -13.99 -4.84
CA ILE A 137 4.68 -13.16 -5.54
C ILE A 137 3.77 -12.47 -4.53
N ILE A 138 3.58 -11.15 -4.68
CA ILE A 138 2.76 -10.35 -3.77
C ILE A 138 1.62 -9.68 -4.52
N ASP A 139 0.42 -10.19 -4.34
CA ASP A 139 -0.80 -9.62 -4.90
C ASP A 139 -1.35 -8.48 -4.03
N ASN A 140 -2.02 -7.54 -4.70
CA ASN A 140 -2.84 -6.55 -4.05
C ASN A 140 -4.31 -7.00 -4.04
N LEU A 141 -4.91 -7.14 -2.86
CA LEU A 141 -6.31 -7.55 -2.70
C LEU A 141 -7.27 -6.76 -3.61
N GLN A 142 -7.07 -5.45 -3.76
CA GLN A 142 -7.95 -4.56 -4.53
C GLN A 142 -7.69 -4.57 -6.04
N SER A 143 -6.64 -5.25 -6.51
CA SER A 143 -6.31 -5.38 -7.94
C SER A 143 -6.91 -6.64 -8.58
N GLY A 144 -7.61 -7.48 -7.80
CA GLY A 144 -8.19 -8.74 -8.24
C GLY A 144 -7.46 -9.93 -7.61
N GLN A 145 -8.23 -10.89 -7.09
CA GLN A 145 -7.73 -11.94 -6.19
C GLN A 145 -6.75 -12.94 -6.79
N ASP A 146 -6.51 -12.97 -8.10
CA ASP A 146 -5.73 -14.03 -8.78
C ASP A 146 -4.74 -13.53 -9.83
N ALA A 147 -4.40 -12.23 -9.85
CA ALA A 147 -3.50 -11.68 -10.86
C ALA A 147 -2.12 -12.34 -10.84
N GLY A 148 -1.53 -12.52 -9.65
CA GLY A 148 -0.23 -13.18 -9.47
C GLY A 148 -0.27 -14.72 -9.43
N ALA A 149 -1.45 -15.36 -9.50
CA ALA A 149 -1.58 -16.81 -9.30
C ALA A 149 -0.79 -17.63 -10.32
N GLY A 150 -0.92 -17.29 -11.61
CA GLY A 150 -0.21 -17.98 -12.69
C GLY A 150 1.30 -17.75 -12.66
N LEU A 151 1.75 -16.58 -12.19
CA LEU A 151 3.18 -16.31 -12.02
C LEU A 151 3.79 -17.21 -10.94
N ALA A 152 3.11 -17.33 -9.80
CA ALA A 152 3.56 -18.20 -8.71
C ALA A 152 3.62 -19.67 -9.12
N GLU A 153 2.64 -20.15 -9.90
CA GLU A 153 2.61 -21.51 -10.43
C GLU A 153 3.78 -21.77 -11.41
N GLU A 154 4.03 -20.86 -12.36
CA GLU A 154 5.10 -21.01 -13.37
C GLU A 154 6.52 -20.85 -12.79
N LEU A 155 6.65 -20.12 -11.69
CA LEU A 155 7.92 -19.90 -10.97
C LEU A 155 8.14 -20.89 -9.83
N ASP A 156 7.16 -21.73 -9.51
CA ASP A 156 7.17 -22.66 -8.37
C ASP A 156 7.57 -21.95 -7.06
N CYS A 157 6.96 -20.79 -6.82
CA CYS A 157 7.30 -19.93 -5.68
C CYS A 157 6.07 -19.54 -4.87
N GLN A 158 6.30 -18.99 -3.67
CA GLN A 158 5.22 -18.64 -2.77
C GLN A 158 4.42 -17.45 -3.27
N ARG A 159 3.18 -17.36 -2.80
CA ARG A 159 2.26 -16.27 -3.11
C ARG A 159 1.53 -15.82 -1.85
N ILE A 160 1.51 -14.51 -1.64
CA ILE A 160 0.68 -13.87 -0.61
C ILE A 160 -0.20 -12.78 -1.23
N ILE A 161 -1.28 -12.44 -0.55
CA ILE A 161 -2.18 -11.35 -0.91
C ILE A 161 -2.19 -10.38 0.27
N VAL A 162 -1.71 -9.16 0.04
CA VAL A 162 -1.73 -8.07 1.04
C VAL A 162 -2.83 -7.07 0.70
N THR A 163 -3.16 -6.17 1.62
CA THR A 163 -4.16 -5.13 1.39
C THR A 163 -3.55 -3.74 1.29
N ASN A 164 -3.84 -3.00 0.21
CA ASN A 164 -3.37 -1.62 0.11
C ASN A 164 -4.22 -0.60 0.90
N PHE A 165 -5.20 -1.10 1.67
CA PHE A 165 -6.14 -0.29 2.43
C PHE A 165 -6.58 -1.00 3.73
N PRO A 166 -6.93 -0.25 4.78
CA PRO A 166 -7.61 -0.82 5.95
C PRO A 166 -8.95 -1.47 5.58
N GLY A 167 -9.32 -2.53 6.30
CA GLY A 167 -10.58 -3.25 6.16
C GLY A 167 -10.61 -4.24 4.99
N GLY A 168 -9.45 -4.58 4.43
CA GLY A 168 -9.35 -5.59 3.38
C GLY A 168 -9.56 -7.02 3.88
N PHE A 169 -9.14 -7.29 5.12
CA PHE A 169 -9.29 -8.58 5.79
C PHE A 169 -10.04 -8.43 7.13
N ASP A 170 -10.50 -9.54 7.68
CA ASP A 170 -11.14 -9.56 9.01
C ASP A 170 -10.20 -8.97 10.07
N ASN A 171 -10.72 -8.08 10.93
CA ASN A 171 -9.97 -7.42 12.00
C ASN A 171 -8.89 -6.44 11.55
N THR A 172 -8.94 -5.93 10.30
CA THR A 172 -7.95 -4.97 9.73
C THR A 172 -8.47 -3.55 9.54
N GLU A 173 -9.48 -3.12 10.31
CA GLU A 173 -10.27 -1.91 10.05
C GLU A 173 -9.51 -0.60 10.26
N THR A 174 -8.39 -0.64 10.97
CA THR A 174 -7.50 0.52 11.17
C THR A 174 -6.20 0.35 10.40
N TRP A 175 -5.51 1.46 10.17
CA TRP A 175 -4.22 1.45 9.48
C TRP A 175 -3.21 0.55 10.20
N GLU A 176 -3.13 0.62 11.53
CA GLU A 176 -2.23 -0.17 12.36
C GLU A 176 -2.51 -1.67 12.23
N LYS A 177 -3.79 -2.06 12.26
CA LYS A 177 -4.17 -3.47 12.15
C LYS A 177 -3.90 -4.03 10.76
N ALA A 178 -4.18 -3.24 9.72
CA ALA A 178 -3.94 -3.66 8.34
C ALA A 178 -2.44 -3.81 8.05
N ILE A 179 -1.62 -2.83 8.45
CA ILE A 179 -0.17 -2.93 8.25
C ILE A 179 0.44 -4.05 9.09
N ASP A 180 0.00 -4.27 10.34
CA ASP A 180 0.48 -5.40 11.15
C ASP A 180 0.17 -6.73 10.45
N TYR A 181 -1.05 -6.90 9.94
CA TYR A 181 -1.47 -8.11 9.22
C TYR A 181 -0.64 -8.36 7.95
N ASP A 182 -0.44 -7.34 7.12
CA ASP A 182 0.37 -7.48 5.90
C ASP A 182 1.84 -7.82 6.23
N ILE A 183 2.38 -7.27 7.31
CA ILE A 183 3.73 -7.58 7.79
C ILE A 183 3.81 -9.02 8.30
N GLU A 184 2.81 -9.50 9.03
CA GLU A 184 2.73 -10.90 9.46
C GLU A 184 2.73 -11.85 8.26
N LEU A 185 1.93 -11.58 7.22
CA LEU A 185 1.92 -12.38 5.99
C LEU A 185 3.29 -12.42 5.30
N ILE A 186 3.99 -11.28 5.24
CA ILE A 186 5.32 -11.21 4.63
C ILE A 186 6.32 -12.03 5.44
N LEU A 187 6.34 -11.86 6.77
CA LEU A 187 7.27 -12.58 7.65
C LEU A 187 7.02 -14.10 7.63
N GLU A 188 5.76 -14.54 7.61
CA GLU A 188 5.40 -15.96 7.50
C GLU A 188 5.83 -16.59 6.16
N ALA A 189 5.78 -15.80 5.07
CA ALA A 189 6.19 -16.25 3.75
C ALA A 189 7.70 -16.45 3.66
N ILE A 190 8.50 -15.48 4.16
CA ILE A 190 9.96 -15.52 4.02
C ILE A 190 10.67 -16.47 5.01
N ALA A 191 9.99 -16.94 6.05
CA ALA A 191 10.56 -17.82 7.06
C ALA A 191 10.69 -19.30 6.63
N GLN A 192 10.26 -19.65 5.41
CA GLN A 192 10.21 -21.02 4.87
C GLN A 192 11.34 -21.28 3.86
#